data_AF-A9MPS7-F1
#
_entry.id   AF-A9MPS7-F1
#
_cell.length_a   1.000
_cell.length_b   1.000
_cell.length_c   1.000
_cell.angle_alpha   90.00
_cell.angle_beta   90.00
_cell.angle_gamma   90.00
#
_symmetry.space_group_name_H-M   'P 1'
#
loop_
_entity.id
_entity.type
_entity.pdbx_description
1 polymer ?
#
loop_
_entity_poly.entity_id
_entity_poly.type
_entity_poly.pdbx_seq_one_letter_code
_entity_poly.pdbx_strand_id
1 'polypeptide(L)'
;MRYAFIRDNSSCWPVRLLCRVLNVHPSGFYAWLQQPHSQRHQVDRRLTGQIKQFWLESGCVYGYRKIYLDLRDSGQQCGVNRIWRLMKRVGIKAQVGYRSPRARKGEACIVSPNRPQRQFNPDARMSVG
;
A
#
# COMPACT_ATOMS: atom_id res chain seq x y z
N MET A 1 -4.35 -16.69 15.35
CA MET A 1 -3.45 -16.82 16.52
C MET A 1 -4.12 -17.74 17.54
N ARG A 2 -3.47 -18.82 17.99
CA ARG A 2 -4.08 -19.79 18.94
C ARG A 2 -4.38 -19.17 20.30
N TYR A 3 -3.44 -18.40 20.87
CA TYR A 3 -3.63 -17.80 22.20
C TYR A 3 -4.68 -16.68 22.24
N ALA A 4 -4.81 -15.90 21.15
CA ALA A 4 -5.89 -14.91 21.04
C ALA A 4 -7.27 -15.58 21.12
N PHE A 5 -7.46 -16.68 20.40
CA PHE A 5 -8.70 -17.46 20.48
C PHE A 5 -8.97 -17.97 21.90
N ILE A 6 -7.95 -18.45 22.62
CA ILE A 6 -8.11 -18.93 24.00
C ILE A 6 -8.58 -17.81 24.92
N ARG A 7 -7.98 -16.61 24.81
CA ARG A 7 -8.40 -15.44 25.59
C ARG A 7 -9.84 -15.03 25.28
N ASP A 8 -10.20 -14.98 24.00
CA ASP A 8 -11.51 -14.49 23.57
C ASP A 8 -12.64 -15.47 23.98
N ASN A 9 -12.32 -16.73 24.32
CA ASN A 9 -13.26 -17.77 24.74
C ASN A 9 -13.11 -18.20 26.21
N SER A 10 -12.21 -17.58 26.98
CA SER A 10 -11.93 -18.02 28.36
C SER A 10 -13.06 -17.71 29.35
N SER A 11 -14.02 -16.87 28.97
CA SER A 11 -15.24 -16.61 29.74
C SER A 11 -16.24 -17.77 29.67
N CYS A 12 -16.24 -18.52 28.56
CA CYS A 12 -17.19 -19.61 28.33
C CYS A 12 -16.57 -20.98 28.65
N TRP A 13 -15.25 -21.14 28.49
CA TRP A 13 -14.56 -22.42 28.63
C TRP A 13 -13.27 -22.31 29.45
N PRO A 14 -12.92 -23.34 30.27
CA PRO A 14 -11.67 -23.34 31.00
C PRO A 14 -10.45 -23.27 30.09
N VAL A 15 -9.48 -22.41 30.43
CA VAL A 15 -8.23 -22.24 29.66
C VAL A 15 -7.49 -23.57 29.45
N ARG A 16 -7.43 -24.44 30.46
CA ARG A 16 -6.78 -25.77 30.34
C ARG A 16 -7.48 -26.69 29.34
N LEU A 17 -8.79 -26.54 29.14
CA LEU A 17 -9.53 -27.29 28.12
C LEU A 17 -9.19 -26.74 26.73
N LEU A 18 -9.26 -25.44 26.55
CA LEU A 18 -8.91 -24.78 25.28
C LEU A 18 -7.46 -25.04 24.86
N CYS A 19 -6.52 -25.04 25.81
CA CYS A 19 -5.11 -25.39 25.59
C CYS A 19 -4.95 -26.83 25.08
N ARG A 20 -5.70 -27.79 25.66
CA ARG A 20 -5.70 -29.19 25.21
C ARG A 20 -6.28 -29.33 23.81
N VAL A 21 -7.43 -28.71 23.53
CA VAL A 21 -8.09 -28.77 22.22
C VAL A 21 -7.21 -28.18 21.10
N LEU A 22 -6.50 -27.09 21.39
CA LEU A 22 -5.62 -26.42 20.41
C LEU A 22 -4.18 -26.95 20.38
N ASN A 23 -3.89 -27.98 21.17
CA ASN A 23 -2.56 -28.58 21.31
C ASN A 23 -1.46 -27.53 21.62
N VAL A 24 -1.67 -26.74 22.68
CA VAL A 24 -0.71 -25.74 23.17
C VAL A 24 -0.49 -25.87 24.68
N HIS A 25 0.71 -25.56 25.15
CA HIS A 25 1.03 -25.64 26.57
C HIS A 25 0.47 -24.45 27.36
N PRO A 26 -0.14 -24.64 28.55
CA PRO A 26 -0.71 -23.56 29.36
C PRO A 26 0.29 -22.47 29.75
N SER A 27 1.55 -22.82 30.03
CA SER A 27 2.58 -21.82 30.36
C SER A 27 2.82 -20.83 29.21
N GLY A 28 2.73 -21.31 27.96
CA GLY A 28 2.85 -20.46 26.78
C GLY A 28 1.70 -19.46 26.66
N PHE A 29 0.49 -19.86 27.06
CA PHE A 29 -0.66 -18.95 27.11
C PHE A 29 -0.46 -17.83 28.15
N TYR A 30 -0.04 -18.17 29.38
CA TYR A 30 0.17 -17.15 30.42
C TYR A 30 1.37 -16.24 30.12
N ALA A 31 2.44 -16.78 29.53
CA ALA A 31 3.55 -15.96 29.03
C ALA A 31 3.09 -15.00 27.91
N TRP A 32 2.26 -15.49 26.99
CA TRP A 32 1.65 -14.66 25.95
C TRP A 32 0.68 -13.62 26.54
N LEU A 33 0.00 -13.91 27.65
CA LEU A 33 -0.90 -12.96 28.31
C LEU A 33 -0.14 -11.72 28.83
N GLN A 34 1.10 -11.92 29.29
CA GLN A 34 1.99 -10.84 29.73
C GLN A 34 2.46 -9.97 28.55
N GLN A 35 2.76 -10.58 27.40
CA GLN A 35 3.20 -9.89 26.19
C GLN A 35 2.48 -10.41 24.94
N PRO A 36 1.21 -9.99 24.71
CA PRO A 36 0.41 -10.53 23.61
C PRO A 36 0.91 -10.08 22.24
N HIS A 37 1.67 -8.98 22.21
CA HIS A 37 2.29 -8.42 21.02
C HIS A 37 3.76 -8.81 20.95
N SER A 38 4.12 -9.52 19.88
CA SER A 38 5.53 -9.82 19.58
C SER A 38 6.35 -8.54 19.41
N GLN A 39 7.66 -8.59 19.67
CA GLN A 39 8.57 -7.47 19.43
C GLN A 39 8.41 -6.90 18.02
N ARG A 40 8.26 -7.78 17.01
CA ARG A 40 7.99 -7.39 15.63
C ARG A 40 6.72 -6.56 15.48
N HIS A 41 5.65 -6.92 16.18
CA HIS A 41 4.40 -6.15 16.18
C HIS A 41 4.59 -4.77 16.81
N GLN A 42 5.38 -4.66 17.88
CA GLN A 42 5.68 -3.38 18.51
C GLN A 42 6.49 -2.46 17.57
N VAL A 43 7.50 -3.00 16.88
CA VAL A 43 8.26 -2.26 15.86
C VAL A 43 7.36 -1.86 14.70
N ASP A 44 6.51 -2.76 14.21
CA ASP A 44 5.55 -2.45 13.14
C ASP A 44 4.58 -1.34 13.57
N ARG A 45 4.12 -1.31 14.83
CA ARG A 45 3.29 -0.22 15.37
C ARG A 45 4.02 1.12 15.38
N ARG A 46 5.27 1.15 15.84
CA ARG A 46 6.11 2.37 15.84
C ARG A 46 6.32 2.89 14.41
N LEU A 47 6.69 2.00 13.49
CA LEU A 47 6.89 2.32 12.08
C LEU A 47 5.59 2.82 11.42
N THR A 48 4.45 2.22 11.76
CA THR A 48 3.13 2.67 11.26
C THR A 48 2.81 4.09 11.73
N GLY A 49 3.22 4.47 12.95
CA GLY A 49 3.11 5.84 13.45
C GLY A 49 3.89 6.83 12.57
N GLN A 50 5.15 6.52 12.28
CA GLN A 50 5.99 7.34 11.40
C GLN A 50 5.42 7.45 9.98
N ILE A 51 4.98 6.33 9.39
CA ILE A 51 4.30 6.30 8.08
C ILE A 51 3.11 7.27 8.06
N LYS A 52 2.30 7.25 9.12
CA LYS A 52 1.12 8.12 9.23
C LYS A 52 1.53 9.59 9.35
N GLN A 53 2.60 9.89 10.09
CA GLN A 53 3.13 11.23 10.21
C GLN A 53 3.57 11.80 8.85
N PHE A 54 4.46 11.13 8.13
CA PHE A 54 4.91 11.57 6.79
C PHE A 54 3.73 11.67 5.80
N TRP A 55 2.78 10.75 5.88
CA TRP A 55 1.58 10.82 5.06
C TRP A 55 0.76 12.09 5.33
N LEU A 56 0.55 12.46 6.60
CA LEU A 56 -0.15 13.68 6.98
C LEU A 56 0.63 14.94 6.61
N GLU A 57 1.95 14.96 6.83
CA GLU A 57 2.83 16.06 6.44
C GLU A 57 2.81 16.32 4.93
N SER A 58 2.64 15.27 4.11
CA SER A 58 2.46 15.39 2.66
C SER A 58 1.08 15.88 2.21
N GLY A 59 0.17 16.19 3.15
CA GLY A 59 -1.22 16.51 2.85
C GLY A 59 -1.99 15.30 2.31
N CYS A 60 -1.66 14.10 2.79
CA CYS A 60 -2.24 12.82 2.36
C CYS A 60 -1.95 12.41 0.91
N VAL A 61 -1.16 13.17 0.16
CA VAL A 61 -0.89 12.95 -1.27
C VAL A 61 0.04 11.75 -1.49
N TYR A 62 0.95 11.49 -0.55
CA TYR A 62 2.00 10.49 -0.77
C TYR A 62 1.50 9.05 -0.68
N GLY A 63 1.97 8.22 -1.61
CA GLY A 63 1.83 6.77 -1.55
C GLY A 63 3.05 6.11 -0.92
N TYR A 64 2.98 4.79 -0.75
CA TYR A 64 4.01 3.99 -0.07
C TYR A 64 5.43 4.13 -0.65
N ARG A 65 5.56 4.43 -1.94
CA ARG A 65 6.87 4.64 -2.58
C ARG A 65 7.52 5.95 -2.15
N LYS A 66 6.75 7.03 -2.00
CA LYS A 66 7.26 8.34 -1.56
C LYS A 66 7.56 8.31 -0.06
N ILE A 67 6.64 7.77 0.73
CA ILE A 67 6.85 7.58 2.17
C ILE A 67 8.08 6.69 2.45
N TYR A 68 8.38 5.72 1.59
CA TYR A 68 9.64 4.96 1.69
C TYR A 68 10.89 5.83 1.53
N LEU A 69 10.89 6.77 0.59
CA LEU A 69 12.00 7.68 0.41
C LEU A 69 12.14 8.59 1.63
N ASP A 70 11.04 9.19 2.10
CA ASP A 70 11.06 10.06 3.28
C ASP A 70 11.57 9.33 4.54
N LEU A 71 11.13 8.07 4.74
CA LEU A 71 11.61 7.23 5.84
C LEU A 71 13.09 6.87 5.69
N ARG A 72 13.55 6.60 4.47
CA ARG A 72 14.96 6.30 4.20
C ARG A 72 15.83 7.53 4.50
N ASP A 73 15.39 8.70 4.09
CA ASP A 73 16.07 9.97 4.31
C ASP A 73 16.09 10.34 5.80
N SER A 74 15.06 9.94 6.57
CA SER A 74 15.05 10.03 8.03
C SER A 74 15.87 8.94 8.74
N GLY A 75 16.66 8.15 8.01
CA GLY A 75 17.54 7.10 8.54
C GLY A 75 16.87 5.76 8.88
N GLN A 76 15.60 5.54 8.49
CA GLN A 76 14.92 4.27 8.74
C GLN A 76 15.30 3.20 7.71
N GLN A 77 15.86 2.10 8.19
CA GLN A 77 16.17 0.93 7.37
C GLN A 77 14.97 -0.02 7.30
N CYS A 78 14.05 0.25 6.36
CA CYS A 78 12.90 -0.62 6.14
C CYS A 78 12.64 -0.85 4.65
N GLY A 79 12.25 -2.08 4.28
CA GLY A 79 11.96 -2.42 2.89
C GLY A 79 10.63 -1.83 2.41
N VAL A 80 10.57 -1.45 1.14
CA VAL A 80 9.37 -0.89 0.47
C VAL A 80 8.12 -1.75 0.70
N ASN A 81 8.25 -3.08 0.59
CA ASN A 81 7.14 -4.02 0.78
C ASN A 81 6.61 -4.04 2.22
N ARG A 82 7.45 -3.74 3.21
CA ARG A 82 7.01 -3.61 4.60
C ARG A 82 6.12 -2.40 4.76
N ILE A 83 6.51 -1.26 4.21
CA ILE A 83 5.72 -0.01 4.24
C ILE A 83 4.39 -0.22 3.53
N TRP A 84 4.39 -0.79 2.32
CA TRP A 84 3.17 -1.12 1.58
C TRP A 84 2.20 -1.97 2.41
N ARG A 85 2.72 -3.03 3.04
CA ARG A 85 1.92 -3.92 3.89
C ARG A 85 1.33 -3.19 5.09
N LEU A 86 2.11 -2.34 5.76
CA LEU A 86 1.65 -1.57 6.91
C LEU A 86 0.58 -0.55 6.50
N MET A 87 0.83 0.24 5.45
CA MET A 87 -0.17 1.17 4.90
C MET A 87 -1.47 0.46 4.53
N LYS A 88 -1.38 -0.69 3.85
CA LYS A 88 -2.55 -1.50 3.49
C LYS A 88 -3.33 -1.97 4.73
N ARG A 89 -2.66 -2.40 5.80
CA ARG A 89 -3.30 -2.84 7.05
C ARG A 89 -4.08 -1.73 7.75
N VAL A 90 -3.59 -0.48 7.70
CA VAL A 90 -4.25 0.66 8.34
C VAL A 90 -5.13 1.48 7.38
N GLY A 91 -5.31 1.02 6.14
CA GLY A 91 -6.15 1.70 5.16
C GLY A 91 -5.61 3.04 4.64
N ILE A 92 -4.32 3.31 4.84
CA ILE A 92 -3.68 4.53 4.32
C ILE A 92 -3.38 4.33 2.83
N LYS A 93 -3.82 5.29 2.01
CA LYS A 93 -3.56 5.35 0.58
C LYS A 93 -3.28 6.78 0.15
N ALA A 94 -2.58 6.94 -0.96
CA ALA A 94 -2.40 8.23 -1.59
C ALA A 94 -3.78 8.83 -1.92
N GLN A 95 -4.02 10.05 -1.44
CA GLN A 95 -5.19 10.85 -1.76
C GLN A 95 -4.79 11.84 -2.85
N VAL A 96 -4.85 11.39 -4.09
CA VAL A 96 -4.63 12.27 -5.24
C VAL A 96 -6.00 12.76 -5.69
N GLY A 97 -6.30 14.03 -5.43
CA GLY A 97 -7.46 14.68 -6.02
C GLY A 97 -7.23 14.86 -7.51
N TYR A 98 -7.92 14.07 -8.34
CA TYR A 98 -8.15 14.51 -9.72
C TYR A 98 -9.14 15.68 -9.60
N ARG A 99 -8.69 16.93 -9.72
CA ARG A 99 -9.62 17.94 -10.21
C ARG A 99 -10.00 17.47 -11.59
N SER A 100 -11.25 17.05 -11.77
CA SER A 100 -11.79 16.83 -13.11
C SER A 100 -11.37 18.03 -13.97
N PRO A 101 -10.72 17.83 -15.13
CA PRO A 101 -10.39 18.91 -16.03
C PRO A 101 -11.66 19.72 -16.23
N ARG A 102 -11.64 21.00 -15.81
CA ARG A 102 -12.76 21.87 -16.11
C ARG A 102 -12.89 21.87 -17.63
N ALA A 103 -14.04 21.46 -18.14
CA ALA A 103 -14.31 21.54 -19.57
C ALA A 103 -13.94 22.96 -20.04
N ARG A 104 -13.03 23.08 -21.01
CA ARG A 104 -12.78 24.38 -21.65
C ARG A 104 -14.09 24.79 -22.31
N LYS A 105 -14.82 25.74 -21.72
CA LYS A 105 -15.79 26.55 -22.46
C LYS A 105 -14.99 27.54 -23.29
N GLY A 106 -14.56 27.09 -24.46
CA GLY A 106 -14.00 27.92 -25.51
C GLY A 106 -14.57 27.44 -26.83
N GLU A 107 -14.76 28.35 -27.77
CA GLU A 107 -15.13 27.98 -29.14
C GLU A 107 -14.08 27.02 -29.70
N ALA A 108 -14.55 26.00 -30.43
CA ALA A 108 -13.66 25.06 -31.09
C ALA A 108 -12.73 25.85 -32.02
N CYS A 109 -11.41 25.75 -31.79
CA CYS A 109 -10.43 26.27 -32.75
C CYS A 109 -10.74 25.66 -34.13
N ILE A 110 -10.69 26.49 -35.18
CA ILE A 110 -10.87 26.08 -36.56
C ILE A 110 -9.97 24.86 -36.83
N VAL A 111 -10.57 23.68 -36.95
CA VAL A 111 -9.85 22.45 -37.25
C VAL A 111 -9.39 22.55 -38.70
N SER A 112 -8.11 22.82 -38.90
CA SER A 112 -7.54 22.81 -40.25
C SER A 112 -7.67 21.40 -40.83
N PRO A 113 -8.26 21.23 -42.02
CA PRO A 113 -8.45 19.91 -42.61
C PRO A 113 -7.09 19.26 -42.86
N ASN A 114 -6.93 18.04 -42.33
CA ASN A 114 -5.75 17.22 -42.57
C ASN A 114 -5.66 16.89 -44.07
N ARG A 115 -4.81 17.62 -44.80
CA ARG A 115 -4.52 17.39 -46.23
C ARG A 115 -3.09 16.87 -46.41
N PRO A 116 -2.80 15.60 -46.14
CA PRO A 116 -1.59 15.00 -46.65
C PRO A 116 -1.85 14.61 -48.11
N GLN A 117 -1.42 15.44 -49.07
CA GLN A 117 -1.26 15.00 -50.47
C GLN A 117 -0.03 14.09 -50.56
N ARG A 118 -0.15 12.91 -49.95
CA ARG A 118 0.85 11.85 -50.06
C ARG A 118 0.65 11.16 -51.40
N GLN A 119 1.36 11.62 -52.42
CA GLN A 119 1.59 10.82 -53.63
C GLN A 119 2.58 9.71 -53.27
N PHE A 120 2.09 8.64 -52.67
CA PHE A 120 2.86 7.41 -52.55
C PHE A 120 2.80 6.71 -53.91
N ASN A 121 3.92 6.75 -54.66
CA ASN A 121 4.04 6.09 -55.96
C ASN A 121 5.00 4.89 -55.83
N PRO A 122 4.49 3.66 -55.65
CA PRO A 122 5.31 2.48 -55.40
C PRO A 122 5.87 1.82 -56.68
N ASP A 123 5.47 2.25 -57.87
CA ASP A 123 5.76 1.57 -59.14
C ASP A 123 6.97 2.15 -59.92
N ALA A 124 8.04 2.57 -59.22
CA ALA A 124 9.32 2.76 -59.88
C ALA A 124 9.99 1.39 -60.10
N ARG A 125 9.51 0.61 -61.09
CA ARG A 125 10.29 -0.50 -61.64
C ARG A 125 11.49 0.08 -62.39
N MET A 126 12.68 -0.08 -61.81
CA MET A 126 13.93 0.16 -62.51
C MET A 126 14.03 -0.84 -63.68
N SER A 127 13.83 -0.36 -64.90
CA SER A 127 14.00 -1.13 -66.12
C SER A 127 14.91 -0.37 -67.07
N VAL A 128 16.21 -0.62 -67.04
CA VAL A 128 17.19 -0.46 -68.13
C VAL A 128 18.42 -1.25 -67.67
N GLY A 129 19.10 -2.10 -68.42
CA GLY A 129 19.22 -2.37 -69.85
C GLY A 129 20.67 -2.80 -70.07
#